data_AF-A0AAU4DL06-F1
#
_entry.id   AF-A0AAU4DL06-F1
#
_cell.length_a   1.000
_cell.length_b   1.000
_cell.length_c   1.000
_cell.angle_alpha   90.00
_cell.angle_beta   90.00
_cell.angle_gamma   90.00
#
_symmetry.space_group_name_H-M   'P 1'
#
loop_
_entity.id
_entity.type
_entity.pdbx_description
1 polymer ?
#
loop_
_entity_poly.entity_id
_entity_poly.type
_entity_poly.pdbx_seq_one_letter_code
_entity_poly.pdbx_strand_id
1 'polypeptide(L)'
;MTVRELRATVLIGENDTWHHRPLSAEIVHRAHAAGLAGASVFHGVEGFGAGSTVHTSRLLSLSEGLPVAVVIVDTAERIRAFLPELDALIGSGLVLLDEVEVVRYGRGGRGDGGDA
;
A
#
# COMPACT_ATOMS: atom_id res chain seq x y z
N MET A 1 -12.57 -1.65 -21.62
CA MET A 1 -13.24 -2.80 -20.99
C MET A 1 -13.16 -2.59 -19.49
N THR A 2 -14.26 -2.74 -18.77
CA THR A 2 -14.26 -2.62 -17.31
C THR A 2 -14.18 -4.00 -16.68
N VAL A 3 -13.44 -4.13 -15.59
CA VAL A 3 -13.29 -5.37 -14.81
C VAL A 3 -13.44 -5.07 -13.33
N ARG A 4 -13.96 -6.02 -12.55
CA ARG A 4 -14.00 -5.90 -11.09
C ARG A 4 -12.73 -6.47 -10.50
N GLU A 5 -12.04 -5.66 -9.71
CA GLU A 5 -10.78 -6.00 -9.05
C GLU A 5 -10.88 -5.61 -7.57
N LEU A 6 -9.88 -6.00 -6.77
CA LEU A 6 -9.78 -5.64 -5.36
C LEU A 6 -8.64 -4.64 -5.18
N ARG A 7 -8.91 -3.55 -4.45
CA ARG A 7 -7.91 -2.57 -4.04
C ARG A 7 -7.52 -2.84 -2.60
N ALA A 8 -6.24 -3.07 -2.35
CA ALA A 8 -5.65 -3.00 -1.01
C ALA A 8 -5.02 -1.61 -0.80
N THR A 9 -5.39 -0.95 0.30
CA THR A 9 -4.75 0.30 0.75
C THR A 9 -4.10 0.05 2.10
N VAL A 10 -2.79 0.07 2.13
CA VAL A 10 -1.98 -0.09 3.34
C VAL A 10 -1.61 1.30 3.84
N LEU A 11 -1.97 1.60 5.10
CA LEU A 11 -1.65 2.89 5.74
C LEU A 11 -0.53 2.68 6.77
N ILE A 12 0.56 3.42 6.59
CA ILE A 12 1.78 3.36 7.41
C ILE A 12 2.34 4.76 7.64
N GLY A 13 3.29 4.91 8.57
CA GLY A 13 4.05 6.15 8.75
C GLY A 13 5.24 6.23 7.79
N GLU A 14 5.62 7.44 7.37
CA GLU A 14 6.80 7.67 6.52
C GLU A 14 8.12 7.18 7.14
N ASN A 15 8.19 7.18 8.47
CA ASN A 15 9.37 6.73 9.21
C ASN A 15 9.36 5.23 9.53
N ASP A 16 8.32 4.50 9.12
CA ASP A 16 8.24 3.05 9.38
C ASP A 16 9.31 2.33 8.55
N THR A 17 10.02 1.41 9.19
CA THR A 17 11.10 0.65 8.55
C THR A 17 11.00 -0.84 8.77
N TRP A 18 11.44 -1.61 7.78
CA TRP A 18 11.66 -3.04 7.83
C TRP A 18 13.13 -3.32 7.55
N HIS A 19 13.84 -3.92 8.51
CA HIS A 19 15.30 -4.15 8.42
C HIS A 19 16.09 -2.93 7.91
N HIS A 20 15.82 -1.75 8.47
CA HIS A 20 16.45 -0.46 8.11
C HIS A 20 16.13 0.07 6.71
N ARG A 21 15.15 -0.52 6.00
CA ARG A 21 14.62 0.01 4.74
C ARG A 21 13.23 0.61 4.97
N PRO A 22 12.81 1.63 4.21
CA PRO A 22 11.45 2.16 4.30
C PRO A 22 10.43 1.04 4.09
N LEU A 23 9.44 0.95 4.99
CA LEU A 23 8.41 -0.09 4.94
C LEU A 23 7.60 -0.02 3.65
N SER A 24 7.31 1.20 3.16
CA SER A 24 6.65 1.43 1.87
C SER A 24 7.40 0.78 0.69
N ALA A 25 8.72 0.93 0.66
CA ALA A 25 9.56 0.36 -0.40
C ALA A 25 9.60 -1.17 -0.31
N GLU A 26 9.66 -1.73 0.89
CA GLU A 26 9.60 -3.18 1.10
C GLU A 26 8.25 -3.76 0.64
N ILE A 27 7.12 -3.11 0.96
CA ILE A 27 5.80 -3.54 0.50
C ILE A 27 5.74 -3.57 -1.03
N VAL A 28 6.21 -2.52 -1.71
CA VAL A 28 6.27 -2.46 -3.18
C VAL A 28 7.15 -3.57 -3.74
N HIS A 29 8.31 -3.81 -3.12
CA HIS A 29 9.22 -4.88 -3.54
C HIS A 29 8.55 -6.26 -3.46
N ARG A 30 7.88 -6.57 -2.35
CA ARG A 30 7.18 -7.86 -2.19
C ARG A 30 5.98 -7.97 -3.12
N ALA A 31 5.21 -6.88 -3.31
CA ALA A 31 4.11 -6.85 -4.26
C ALA A 31 4.58 -7.17 -5.69
N HIS A 32 5.71 -6.58 -6.10
CA HIS A 32 6.33 -6.86 -7.39
C HIS A 32 6.84 -8.30 -7.47
N ALA A 33 7.53 -8.80 -6.45
CA ALA A 33 8.02 -10.19 -6.39
C ALA A 33 6.88 -11.21 -6.40
N ALA A 34 5.72 -10.89 -5.83
CA ALA A 34 4.50 -11.71 -5.87
C ALA A 34 3.77 -11.65 -7.23
N GLY A 35 4.24 -10.84 -8.17
CA GLY A 35 3.65 -10.72 -9.52
C GLY A 35 2.31 -9.98 -9.55
N LEU A 36 2.07 -9.08 -8.59
CA LEU A 36 0.88 -8.22 -8.59
C LEU A 36 0.95 -7.21 -9.75
N ALA A 37 -0.21 -6.83 -10.28
CA ALA A 37 -0.34 -6.00 -11.47
C ALA A 37 0.28 -4.61 -11.31
N GLY A 38 0.36 -4.09 -10.08
CA GLY A 38 1.04 -2.84 -9.76
C GLY A 38 0.78 -2.36 -8.34
N ALA A 39 1.66 -1.49 -7.86
CA ALA A 39 1.55 -0.81 -6.57
C ALA A 39 1.97 0.66 -6.73
N SER A 40 1.29 1.56 -6.03
CA SER A 40 1.59 3.00 -6.02
C SER A 40 1.70 3.49 -4.59
N VAL A 41 2.66 4.39 -4.33
CA VAL A 41 2.89 4.99 -3.01
C VAL A 41 2.47 6.46 -3.05
N PHE A 42 1.72 6.89 -2.04
CA PHE A 42 1.25 8.27 -1.87
C PHE A 42 1.70 8.81 -0.51
N HIS A 43 2.25 10.02 -0.49
CA HIS A 43 2.58 10.73 0.74
C HIS A 43 1.46 11.72 1.06
N GLY A 44 0.89 11.62 2.25
CA GLY A 44 -0.07 12.59 2.74
C GLY A 44 0.62 13.84 3.26
N VAL A 45 -0.13 14.94 3.29
CA VAL A 45 0.35 16.23 3.85
C VAL A 45 0.16 16.26 5.37
N GLU A 46 -0.85 15.56 5.90
CA GLU A 46 -1.20 15.46 7.31
C GLU A 46 -2.08 14.22 7.56
N GLY A 47 -2.14 13.72 8.79
CA GLY A 47 -3.02 12.60 9.18
C GLY A 47 -2.96 12.30 10.68
N PHE A 48 -3.91 11.48 11.16
CA PHE A 48 -3.98 10.97 12.54
C PHE A 48 -4.46 9.52 12.55
N GLY A 49 -4.09 8.74 13.58
CA GLY A 49 -4.37 7.29 13.64
C GLY A 49 -4.76 6.76 15.03
N ALA A 50 -5.28 5.53 15.06
CA ALA A 50 -5.91 4.90 16.23
C ALA A 50 -5.00 4.70 17.47
N GLY A 51 -3.70 4.93 17.35
CA GLY A 51 -2.76 5.02 18.48
C GLY A 51 -2.83 6.33 19.27
N SER A 52 -3.69 7.29 18.89
CA SER A 52 -3.77 8.61 19.53
C SER A 52 -5.20 8.97 19.97
N THR A 53 -5.35 9.21 21.28
CA THR A 53 -6.33 10.15 21.83
C THR A 53 -6.33 11.47 21.04
N VAL A 54 -7.48 12.11 20.92
CA VAL A 54 -7.69 13.38 20.19
C VAL A 54 -6.59 14.40 20.50
N HIS A 55 -5.81 14.82 19.49
CA HIS A 55 -4.89 15.94 19.61
C HIS A 55 -5.34 17.10 18.73
N THR A 56 -6.13 17.99 19.35
CA THR A 56 -6.28 19.38 18.91
C THR A 56 -4.98 20.13 19.18
N SER A 57 -4.66 21.08 18.29
CA SER A 57 -3.63 22.13 18.39
C SER A 57 -3.06 22.32 19.80
N ARG A 58 -1.96 21.61 20.10
CA ARG A 58 -0.89 21.88 21.09
C ARG A 58 -0.35 20.56 21.66
N LEU A 59 0.94 20.33 21.40
CA LEU A 59 1.83 19.32 22.00
C LEU A 59 1.76 17.86 21.47
N LEU A 60 2.59 17.60 20.46
CA LEU A 60 3.52 16.45 20.33
C LEU A 60 2.97 15.01 20.41
N SER A 61 2.86 14.38 19.23
CA SER A 61 3.52 13.09 18.95
C SER A 61 4.48 13.30 17.77
N LEU A 62 5.68 13.82 18.04
CA LEU A 62 6.72 14.11 17.04
C LEU A 62 7.40 12.86 16.44
N SER A 63 6.85 11.65 16.58
CA SER A 63 7.58 10.41 16.27
C SER A 63 7.08 9.62 15.05
N GLU A 64 5.90 9.90 14.51
CA GLU A 64 5.38 9.22 13.33
C GLU A 64 5.36 10.24 12.20
N GLY A 65 6.13 9.98 11.14
CA GLY A 65 6.26 10.88 9.99
C GLY A 65 4.93 11.10 9.27
N LEU A 66 4.95 11.76 8.12
CA LEU A 66 3.74 11.96 7.32
C LEU A 66 3.07 10.61 7.00
N PRO A 67 1.73 10.54 6.90
CA PRO A 67 1.08 9.28 6.55
C PRO A 67 1.44 8.89 5.12
N VAL A 68 1.74 7.61 4.92
CA VAL A 68 2.03 7.02 3.61
C VAL A 68 0.99 5.95 3.31
N ALA A 69 0.39 6.02 2.12
CA ALA A 69 -0.54 5.03 1.61
C ALA A 69 0.11 4.24 0.48
N VAL A 70 0.16 2.91 0.61
CA VAL A 70 0.51 2.00 -0.50
C VAL A 70 -0.76 1.39 -1.05
N VAL A 71 -1.07 1.68 -2.32
CA VAL A 71 -2.26 1.21 -3.01
C VAL A 71 -1.88 0.15 -4.02
N ILE A 72 -2.54 -1.01 -3.94
CA ILE A 72 -2.34 -2.16 -4.82
C ILE A 72 -3.69 -2.54 -5.39
N VAL A 73 -3.78 -2.73 -6.71
CA VAL A 73 -5.02 -3.14 -7.38
C VAL A 73 -4.73 -4.36 -8.26
N ASP A 74 -5.42 -5.48 -7.99
CA ASP A 74 -5.32 -6.72 -8.77
C ASP A 74 -6.59 -7.57 -8.53
N THR A 75 -6.62 -8.80 -9.04
CA THR A 75 -7.69 -9.74 -8.75
C THR A 75 -7.79 -10.01 -7.25
N ALA A 76 -9.01 -10.30 -6.78
CA ALA A 76 -9.27 -10.56 -5.37
C ALA A 76 -8.45 -11.75 -4.84
N GLU A 77 -8.25 -12.77 -5.67
CA GLU A 77 -7.46 -13.96 -5.33
C GLU A 77 -6.00 -13.58 -5.06
N ARG A 78 -5.41 -12.76 -5.93
CA ARG A 78 -4.01 -12.33 -5.80
C ARG A 78 -3.78 -11.43 -4.61
N ILE A 79 -4.66 -10.45 -4.38
CA ILE A 79 -4.58 -9.58 -3.21
C ILE A 79 -4.71 -10.40 -1.92
N ARG A 80 -5.67 -11.34 -1.86
CA ARG A 80 -5.86 -12.20 -0.67
C ARG A 80 -4.67 -13.13 -0.43
N ALA A 81 -4.06 -13.65 -1.49
CA ALA A 81 -2.84 -14.45 -1.38
C ALA A 81 -1.63 -13.63 -0.90
N PHE A 82 -1.63 -12.32 -1.12
CA PHE A 82 -0.58 -11.41 -0.66
C PHE A 82 -0.76 -10.92 0.79
N LEU A 83 -1.97 -10.99 1.37
CA LEU A 83 -2.21 -10.53 2.74
C LEU A 83 -1.26 -11.15 3.79
N PRO A 84 -0.91 -12.46 3.75
CA PRO A 84 0.05 -13.03 4.71
C PRO A 84 1.45 -12.40 4.64
N GLU A 85 1.88 -11.94 3.46
CA GLU A 85 3.16 -11.21 3.29
C GLU A 85 3.09 -9.82 3.94
N LEU A 86 1.94 -9.15 3.85
CA LEU A 86 1.68 -7.89 4.53
C LEU A 86 1.60 -8.07 6.05
N ASP A 87 0.95 -9.13 6.54
CA ASP A 87 0.85 -9.44 7.96
C ASP A 87 2.24 -9.62 8.59
N ALA A 88 3.16 -10.28 7.86
CA ALA A 88 4.55 -10.47 8.31
C ALA A 88 5.35 -9.17 8.38
N LEU A 89 4.97 -8.15 7.61
CA LEU A 89 5.66 -6.85 7.54
C LEU A 89 5.12 -5.84 8.56
N ILE A 90 3.79 -5.75 8.66
CA ILE A 90 3.13 -4.61 9.32
C ILE A 90 2.98 -4.86 10.82
N GLY A 91 2.82 -6.11 11.27
CA GLY A 91 2.69 -6.49 12.69
C GLY A 91 1.42 -5.94 13.38
N SER A 92 1.24 -4.62 13.37
CA SER A 92 0.04 -3.87 13.75
C SER A 92 -0.12 -2.66 12.82
N GLY A 93 -1.24 -2.56 12.10
CA GLY A 93 -1.51 -1.45 11.18
C GLY A 93 -2.89 -1.57 10.55
N LEU A 94 -3.20 -0.68 9.60
CA LEU A 94 -4.51 -0.65 8.93
C LEU A 94 -4.35 -0.96 7.45
N VAL A 95 -5.02 -2.03 7.01
CA VAL A 95 -5.18 -2.39 5.60
C VAL A 95 -6.67 -2.35 5.25
N LEU A 96 -7.02 -1.56 4.25
CA LEU A 96 -8.38 -1.48 3.71
C LEU A 96 -8.48 -2.33 2.44
N LEU A 97 -9.60 -3.03 2.27
CA LEU A 97 -9.91 -3.79 1.07
C LEU A 97 -11.22 -3.28 0.48
N ASP A 98 -11.17 -2.75 -0.74
CA ASP A 98 -12.33 -2.22 -1.46
C ASP A 98 -12.50 -2.94 -2.79
N GLU A 99 -13.72 -3.41 -3.10
CA GLU A 99 -14.04 -3.81 -4.47
C GLU A 99 -14.09 -2.57 -5.36
N VAL A 100 -13.39 -2.63 -6.50
CA VAL A 100 -13.28 -1.50 -7.43
C VAL A 100 -13.59 -1.94 -8.85
N GLU A 101 -14.20 -1.05 -9.63
CA GLU A 101 -14.32 -1.22 -11.08
C GLU A 101 -13.14 -0.53 -11.76
N VAL A 102 -12.33 -1.31 -12.48
CA VAL A 102 -11.14 -0.83 -13.18
C VAL A 102 -11.46 -0.64 -14.65
N VAL A 103 -11.31 0.61 -15.12
CA VAL A 103 -11.45 0.97 -16.53
C VAL A 103 -10.06 1.09 -17.15
N ARG A 104 -9.73 0.18 -18.07
CA ARG A 104 -8.46 0.24 -18.81
C ARG A 104 -8.66 1.00 -20.13
N TYR A 105 -7.93 2.09 -20.29
CA TYR A 105 -7.84 2.86 -21.53
C TYR A 105 -6.51 2.55 -22.24
N GLY A 106 -6.56 2.19 -23.52
CA GLY A 106 -5.36 1.85 -24.33
C GLY A 106 -5.35 0.40 -24.85
N ARG A 107 -4.62 0.16 -25.95
CA ARG A 107 -4.52 -1.16 -26.59
C ARG A 107 -3.88 -2.18 -25.63
N GLY A 108 -4.50 -3.35 -25.50
CA GLY A 108 -3.90 -4.51 -24.84
C GLY A 108 -2.51 -4.77 -25.40
N GLY A 109 -1.50 -4.65 -24.55
CA GLY A 109 -0.11 -4.90 -24.85
C GLY A 109 0.55 -5.38 -23.58
N ARG A 110 0.66 -6.70 -23.45
CA ARG A 110 1.67 -7.33 -22.62
C ARG A 110 3.02 -6.78 -23.11
N GLY A 111 3.60 -5.86 -22.35
CA GLY A 111 5.00 -5.46 -22.53
C GLY A 111 5.85 -6.59 -21.99
N ASP A 112 6.20 -7.55 -22.85
CA ASP A 112 7.45 -8.28 -22.71
C ASP A 112 8.61 -7.28 -22.85
N GLY A 113 9.65 -7.46 -22.02
CA GLY A 113 10.88 -6.68 -22.00
C GLY A 113 10.93 -5.82 -20.73
N GLY A 114 11.64 -6.19 -19.67
CA GLY A 114 12.98 -6.77 -19.64
C GLY A 114 13.96 -5.62 -19.39
N ASP A 115 14.65 -5.70 -18.25
CA ASP A 115 15.88 -5.00 -17.84
C ASP A 115 16.11 -5.38 -16.37
N ALA A 116 17.27 -5.74 -15.84
CA ALA A 116 18.56 -6.25 -16.30
C ALA A 116 19.25 -6.78 -15.02
#